data_AF-S5YSX1-F1
#
_entry.id   AF-S5YSX1-F1
#
_cell.length_a   1.000
_cell.length_b   1.000
_cell.length_c   1.000
_cell.angle_alpha   90.00
_cell.angle_beta   90.00
_cell.angle_gamma   90.00
#
_symmetry.space_group_name_H-M   'P 1'
#
loop_
_entity.id
_entity.type
_entity.pdbx_description
1 polymer ?
#
loop_
_entity_poly.entity_id
_entity_poly.type
_entity_poly.pdbx_seq_one_letter_code
_entity_poly.pdbx_strand_id
1 'polypeptide(L)'
;MSDSVLGQPGRGRGCYHWQGRVYHGAKAVAAAAGVSLNTVFRHLRANGNLDGLSAEVAGRYEWQGKFYRRQADVAAAAGTSRSGVSQHLRRHGNLKSLGVGVGRNNSRAPIPGQPVRVGSQKWESISALARVIGVSRPTVKRWLKRGDLERLQARLMAVDVRAAKRGAA
;
A
#
# COMPACT_ATOMS: atom_id res chain seq x y z
N MET A 1 -38.73 -24.56 -21.98
CA MET A 1 -38.18 -23.22 -21.70
C MET A 1 -39.08 -22.64 -20.62
N SER A 2 -38.65 -22.70 -19.36
CA SER A 2 -39.49 -22.30 -18.24
C SER A 2 -38.67 -21.54 -17.21
N ASP A 3 -39.13 -20.32 -16.99
CA ASP A 3 -38.81 -19.29 -16.01
C ASP A 3 -37.92 -19.66 -14.81
N SER A 4 -36.71 -19.10 -14.81
CA SER A 4 -35.89 -18.92 -13.62
C SER A 4 -36.46 -17.77 -12.78
N VAL A 5 -37.38 -18.12 -11.87
CA VAL A 5 -37.83 -17.23 -10.80
C VAL A 5 -36.63 -16.85 -9.93
N LEU A 6 -36.32 -15.55 -9.92
CA LEU A 6 -35.32 -14.90 -9.08
C LEU A 6 -35.70 -15.02 -7.60
N GLY A 7 -35.26 -16.11 -6.96
CA GLY A 7 -35.34 -16.28 -5.51
C GLY A 7 -34.34 -15.35 -4.81
N GLN A 8 -34.85 -14.31 -4.14
CA GLN A 8 -34.07 -13.44 -3.27
C GLN A 8 -33.24 -14.23 -2.24
N PRO A 9 -32.01 -13.79 -1.90
CA PRO A 9 -31.14 -14.46 -0.93
C PRO A 9 -31.62 -14.21 0.51
N GLY A 10 -32.71 -14.88 0.90
CA GLY A 10 -33.15 -15.03 2.28
C GLY A 10 -32.28 -16.03 3.03
N ARG A 11 -31.91 -15.69 4.27
CA ARG A 11 -31.02 -16.47 5.15
C ARG A 11 -31.48 -17.93 5.27
N GLY A 12 -30.72 -18.86 4.68
CA GLY A 12 -30.49 -20.18 5.29
C GLY A 12 -31.01 -21.44 4.60
N ARG A 13 -31.85 -21.40 3.55
CA ARG A 13 -32.38 -22.65 2.93
C ARG A 13 -32.54 -22.60 1.41
N GLY A 14 -31.74 -21.79 0.72
CA GLY A 14 -31.74 -21.75 -0.76
C GLY A 14 -30.92 -22.88 -1.38
N CYS A 15 -31.36 -23.38 -2.53
CA CYS A 15 -30.51 -24.13 -3.45
C CYS A 15 -29.58 -23.14 -4.17
N TYR A 16 -28.30 -23.47 -4.27
CA TYR A 16 -27.28 -22.64 -4.87
C TYR A 16 -26.68 -23.35 -6.08
N HIS A 17 -26.64 -22.67 -7.22
CA HIS A 17 -25.93 -23.17 -8.39
C HIS A 17 -24.48 -22.71 -8.34
N TRP A 18 -23.55 -23.67 -8.41
CA TRP A 18 -22.12 -23.39 -8.40
C TRP A 18 -21.37 -24.43 -9.24
N GLN A 19 -20.56 -23.99 -10.21
CA GLN A 19 -19.82 -24.87 -11.14
C GLN A 19 -20.70 -25.95 -11.81
N GLY A 20 -21.90 -25.57 -12.27
CA GLY A 20 -22.83 -26.49 -12.93
C GLY A 20 -23.48 -27.54 -12.01
N ARG A 21 -23.27 -27.45 -10.69
CA ARG A 21 -23.90 -28.32 -9.69
C ARG A 21 -24.84 -27.54 -8.78
N VAL A 22 -25.88 -28.21 -8.29
CA VAL A 22 -26.83 -27.64 -7.32
C VAL A 22 -26.42 -28.08 -5.92
N TYR A 23 -26.25 -27.12 -5.02
CA TYR A 23 -25.89 -27.34 -3.63
C TYR A 23 -27.03 -26.88 -2.72
N HIS A 24 -27.42 -27.74 -1.78
CA HIS A 24 -28.43 -27.41 -0.79
C HIS A 24 -27.79 -26.63 0.37
N GLY A 25 -27.92 -25.31 0.32
CA GLY A 25 -27.41 -24.41 1.34
C GLY A 25 -25.96 -23.95 1.14
N ALA A 26 -25.67 -22.76 1.65
CA ALA A 26 -24.36 -22.12 1.55
C ALA A 26 -23.25 -22.92 2.26
N LYS A 27 -23.60 -23.77 3.23
CA LYS A 27 -22.65 -24.67 3.92
C LYS A 27 -22.14 -25.78 3.00
N ALA A 28 -23.00 -26.34 2.15
CA ALA A 28 -22.61 -27.34 1.16
C ALA A 28 -21.69 -26.74 0.10
N VAL A 29 -22.01 -25.53 -0.37
CA VAL A 29 -21.11 -24.76 -1.25
C VAL A 29 -19.77 -24.47 -0.56
N ALA A 30 -19.79 -24.00 0.68
CA ALA A 30 -18.57 -23.68 1.44
C ALA A 30 -17.66 -24.91 1.59
N ALA A 31 -18.24 -26.07 1.93
CA ALA A 31 -17.51 -27.32 2.04
C ALA A 31 -16.93 -27.76 0.68
N ALA A 32 -17.72 -27.70 -0.39
CA ALA A 32 -17.27 -28.07 -1.74
C ALA A 32 -16.22 -27.12 -2.32
N ALA A 33 -16.30 -25.83 -1.99
CA ALA A 33 -15.34 -24.81 -2.39
C ALA A 33 -14.13 -24.72 -1.45
N GLY A 34 -14.11 -25.43 -0.30
CA GLY A 34 -13.04 -25.36 0.68
C GLY A 34 -12.89 -23.98 1.35
N VAL A 35 -13.98 -23.22 1.47
CA VAL A 35 -13.99 -21.85 2.02
C VAL A 35 -14.86 -21.75 3.27
N SER A 36 -14.69 -20.66 4.03
CA SER A 36 -15.57 -20.37 5.15
C SER A 36 -16.98 -19.99 4.67
N LEU A 37 -18.00 -20.30 5.47
CA LEU A 37 -19.39 -19.89 5.21
C LEU A 37 -19.53 -18.37 5.08
N ASN A 38 -18.75 -17.60 5.85
CA ASN A 38 -18.69 -16.14 5.76
C ASN A 38 -18.18 -15.65 4.41
N THR A 39 -17.24 -16.38 3.80
CA THR A 39 -16.73 -16.07 2.45
C THR A 39 -17.85 -16.22 1.42
N VAL A 40 -18.65 -17.28 1.51
CA VAL A 40 -19.80 -17.52 0.63
C VAL A 40 -20.83 -16.40 0.77
N PHE A 41 -21.21 -16.04 2.00
CA PHE A 41 -22.17 -14.94 2.22
C PHE A 41 -21.66 -13.58 1.78
N ARG A 42 -20.38 -13.28 2.00
CA ARG A 42 -19.77 -12.03 1.53
C ARG A 42 -19.80 -11.96 0.00
N HIS A 43 -19.48 -13.06 -0.67
CA HIS A 43 -19.49 -13.14 -2.14
C HIS A 43 -20.91 -12.97 -2.70
N LEU A 44 -21.88 -13.68 -2.12
CA LEU A 44 -23.30 -13.54 -2.46
C LEU A 44 -23.80 -12.10 -2.26
N ARG A 45 -23.38 -11.42 -1.17
CA ARG A 45 -23.76 -10.03 -0.93
C ARG A 45 -23.13 -9.06 -1.94
N ALA A 46 -21.90 -9.31 -2.34
CA ALA A 46 -21.17 -8.44 -3.26
C ALA A 46 -21.60 -8.62 -4.72
N ASN A 47 -21.84 -9.86 -5.14
CA ASN A 47 -21.97 -10.22 -6.55
C ASN A 47 -23.35 -10.80 -6.90
N GLY A 48 -24.20 -11.09 -5.90
CA GLY A 48 -25.54 -11.65 -6.10
C GLY A 48 -25.57 -13.13 -6.52
N ASN A 49 -24.44 -13.71 -6.93
CA ASN A 49 -24.30 -15.10 -7.35
C ASN A 49 -23.02 -15.73 -6.76
N LEU A 50 -22.77 -17.00 -7.09
CA LEU A 50 -21.56 -17.75 -6.69
C LEU A 50 -20.56 -17.89 -7.83
N ASP A 51 -20.81 -17.22 -8.95
CA ASP A 51 -19.89 -17.27 -10.09
C ASP A 51 -18.57 -16.59 -9.69
N GLY A 52 -17.47 -17.24 -10.05
CA GLY A 52 -16.13 -16.83 -9.60
C GLY A 52 -15.78 -17.22 -8.15
N LEU A 53 -16.65 -17.89 -7.39
CA LEU A 53 -16.28 -18.48 -6.10
C LEU A 53 -15.45 -19.75 -6.32
N SER A 54 -14.23 -19.70 -6.84
CA SER A 54 -13.42 -20.91 -7.05
C SER A 54 -12.67 -21.32 -5.77
N ALA A 55 -12.39 -22.62 -5.58
CA ALA A 55 -11.49 -23.10 -4.53
C ALA A 55 -10.08 -22.49 -4.64
N GLU A 56 -9.71 -21.95 -5.82
CA GLU A 56 -8.48 -21.19 -6.02
C GLU A 56 -8.57 -19.75 -5.49
N VAL A 57 -9.78 -19.21 -5.30
CA VAL A 57 -10.00 -17.88 -4.70
C VAL A 57 -9.81 -17.91 -3.17
N ALA A 58 -9.77 -19.11 -2.58
CA ALA A 58 -9.53 -19.30 -1.15
C ALA A 58 -8.10 -18.92 -0.69
N GLY A 59 -7.16 -18.67 -1.59
CA GLY A 59 -5.83 -18.25 -1.14
C GLY A 59 -4.84 -18.00 -2.25
N ARG A 60 -4.91 -16.85 -2.91
CA ARG A 60 -3.94 -16.50 -3.95
C ARG A 60 -3.65 -15.01 -3.94
N TYR A 61 -2.80 -14.59 -3.02
CA TYR A 61 -1.99 -13.41 -3.29
C TYR A 61 -0.99 -13.81 -4.37
N GLU A 62 -1.24 -13.42 -5.62
CA GLU A 62 -0.33 -13.71 -6.73
C GLU A 62 0.77 -12.65 -6.77
N TRP A 63 2.01 -13.07 -6.60
CA TRP A 63 3.18 -12.20 -6.70
C TRP A 63 4.25 -12.87 -7.57
N GLN A 64 4.67 -12.19 -8.65
CA GLN A 64 5.61 -12.69 -9.65
C GLN A 64 5.26 -14.10 -10.19
N GLY A 65 3.98 -14.34 -10.53
CA GLY A 65 3.52 -15.63 -11.05
C GLY A 65 3.50 -16.76 -10.01
N LYS A 66 3.83 -16.48 -8.74
CA LYS A 66 3.70 -17.42 -7.62
C LYS A 66 2.49 -17.07 -6.79
N PHE A 67 1.80 -18.10 -6.32
CA PHE A 67 0.60 -17.96 -5.52
C PHE A 67 0.90 -18.22 -4.05
N TYR A 68 0.52 -17.26 -3.22
CA TYR A 68 0.74 -17.29 -1.79
C TYR A 68 -0.60 -17.35 -1.04
N ARG A 69 -0.65 -18.17 0.02
CA ARG A 69 -1.84 -18.35 0.85
C ARG A 69 -2.10 -17.16 1.77
N ARG A 70 -1.05 -16.49 2.27
CA ARG A 70 -1.16 -15.36 3.20
C ARG A 70 -0.40 -14.13 2.69
N GLN A 71 -0.89 -12.94 3.06
CA GLN A 71 -0.16 -11.68 2.83
C GLN A 71 1.20 -11.69 3.49
N ALA A 72 1.34 -12.39 4.62
CA ALA A 72 2.61 -12.52 5.33
C ALA A 72 3.64 -13.28 4.50
N ASP A 73 3.22 -14.30 3.75
CA ASP A 73 4.10 -15.11 2.91
C ASP A 73 4.58 -14.28 1.71
N VAL A 74 3.70 -13.48 1.11
CA VAL A 74 4.09 -12.48 0.11
C VAL A 74 5.01 -11.44 0.69
N ALA A 75 4.71 -10.95 1.90
CA ALA A 75 5.51 -9.92 2.55
C ALA A 75 6.94 -10.41 2.79
N ALA A 76 7.09 -11.66 3.26
CA ALA A 76 8.38 -12.32 3.41
C ALA A 76 9.09 -12.49 2.05
N ALA A 77 8.39 -12.99 1.04
CA ALA A 77 8.97 -13.20 -0.29
C ALA A 77 9.36 -11.88 -1.00
N ALA A 78 8.60 -10.81 -0.78
CA ALA A 78 8.82 -9.49 -1.37
C ALA A 78 9.65 -8.55 -0.48
N GLY A 79 10.15 -9.01 0.67
CA GLY A 79 10.94 -8.19 1.59
C GLY A 79 10.21 -6.96 2.15
N THR A 80 8.90 -7.04 2.33
CA THR A 80 8.05 -5.94 2.80
C THR A 80 7.25 -6.32 4.05
N SER A 81 6.51 -5.38 4.62
CA SER A 81 5.61 -5.66 5.73
C SER A 81 4.23 -6.10 5.23
N ARG A 82 3.51 -6.91 6.04
CA ARG A 82 2.11 -7.29 5.76
C ARG A 82 1.22 -6.07 5.52
N SER A 83 1.44 -5.00 6.29
CA SER A 83 0.73 -3.73 6.11
C SER A 83 1.04 -3.07 4.76
N GLY A 84 2.28 -3.18 4.28
CA GLY A 84 2.66 -2.76 2.93
C GLY A 84 1.92 -3.53 1.85
N VAL A 85 1.84 -4.86 1.97
CA VAL A 85 1.05 -5.72 1.05
C VAL A 85 -0.43 -5.30 1.06
N SER A 86 -1.02 -5.13 2.25
CA SER A 86 -2.43 -4.73 2.36
C SER A 86 -2.71 -3.33 1.81
N GLN A 87 -1.81 -2.37 2.04
CA GLN A 87 -1.94 -1.01 1.51
C GLN A 87 -1.79 -1.00 -0.02
N HIS A 88 -0.87 -1.80 -0.54
CA HIS A 88 -0.65 -1.93 -1.98
C HIS A 88 -1.87 -2.54 -2.67
N LEU A 89 -2.45 -3.60 -2.10
CA LEU A 89 -3.70 -4.19 -2.57
C LEU A 89 -4.86 -3.20 -2.55
N ARG A 90 -4.99 -2.40 -1.48
CA ARG A 90 -6.04 -1.35 -1.42
C ARG A 90 -5.87 -0.29 -2.50
N ARG A 91 -4.63 0.01 -2.89
CA ARG A 91 -4.34 1.09 -3.84
C ARG A 91 -4.35 0.63 -5.30
N HIS A 92 -3.91 -0.58 -5.57
CA HIS A 92 -3.64 -1.08 -6.92
C HIS A 92 -4.45 -2.32 -7.28
N GLY A 93 -5.14 -2.95 -6.32
CA GLY A 93 -5.98 -4.14 -6.55
C GLY A 93 -5.22 -5.43 -6.85
N ASN A 94 -3.90 -5.36 -7.07
CA ASN A 94 -3.04 -6.49 -7.39
C ASN A 94 -1.63 -6.31 -6.78
N LEU A 95 -0.81 -7.35 -6.83
CA LEU A 95 0.56 -7.35 -6.29
C LEU A 95 1.64 -7.36 -7.38
N LYS A 96 1.28 -7.25 -8.67
CA LYS A 96 2.25 -7.32 -9.78
C LYS A 96 3.34 -6.25 -9.68
N SER A 97 3.02 -5.10 -9.11
CA SER A 97 3.95 -3.98 -8.86
C SER A 97 4.52 -3.92 -7.43
N LEU A 98 4.19 -4.90 -6.58
CA LEU A 98 4.73 -4.98 -5.22
C LEU A 98 6.23 -5.30 -5.31
N GLY A 99 7.10 -4.37 -4.89
CA GLY A 99 8.56 -4.52 -4.93
C GLY A 99 9.28 -3.82 -6.10
N VAL A 100 8.56 -3.28 -7.10
CA VAL A 100 9.18 -2.48 -8.17
C VAL A 100 9.54 -1.06 -7.69
N GLY A 101 8.98 -0.64 -6.56
CA GLY A 101 9.39 0.57 -5.86
C GLY A 101 10.26 0.22 -4.66
N VAL A 102 11.56 0.49 -4.76
CA VAL A 102 12.48 0.59 -3.61
C VAL A 102 11.76 1.28 -2.44
N GLY A 103 11.57 0.50 -1.37
CA GLY A 103 11.16 0.87 -0.03
C GLY A 103 10.37 2.18 0.15
N ARG A 104 9.04 2.06 0.27
CA ARG A 104 8.24 3.13 0.90
C ARG A 104 7.76 2.81 2.31
N ASN A 105 7.83 1.55 2.74
CA ASN A 105 7.32 1.13 4.06
C ASN A 105 8.36 0.44 4.96
N ASN A 106 9.64 0.37 4.57
CA ASN A 106 10.75 0.02 5.48
C ASN A 106 12.06 0.80 5.21
N SER A 107 11.97 1.94 4.51
CA SER A 107 13.08 2.89 4.44
C SER A 107 12.93 3.81 5.63
N ARG A 108 13.66 3.48 6.71
CA ARG A 108 14.14 4.38 7.76
C ARG A 108 13.55 5.79 7.61
N ALA A 109 12.69 6.21 8.55
CA ALA A 109 12.61 7.64 8.83
C ALA A 109 14.06 8.15 8.82
N PRO A 110 14.43 9.18 8.03
CA PRO A 110 15.83 9.60 7.93
C PRO A 110 16.33 9.72 9.36
N ILE A 111 17.29 8.85 9.70
CA ILE A 111 17.83 8.73 11.05
C ILE A 111 18.14 10.18 11.45
N PRO A 112 17.59 10.69 12.57
CA PRO A 112 17.95 12.02 13.01
C PRO A 112 19.48 12.08 13.08
N GLY A 113 20.10 12.96 12.26
CA GLY A 113 21.56 13.07 12.14
C GLY A 113 22.18 12.58 10.83
N GLN A 114 21.42 12.24 9.79
CA GLN A 114 22.02 12.07 8.46
C GLN A 114 22.53 13.41 7.92
N PRO A 115 23.83 13.52 7.60
CA PRO A 115 24.41 14.76 7.12
C PRO A 115 23.86 15.11 5.73
N VAL A 116 23.49 16.38 5.56
CA VAL A 116 22.97 16.91 4.30
C VAL A 116 24.07 17.68 3.61
N ARG A 117 24.24 17.47 2.30
CA ARG A 117 25.09 18.31 1.46
C ARG A 117 24.22 19.14 0.52
N VAL A 118 24.55 20.42 0.40
CA VAL A 118 23.95 21.37 -0.56
C VAL A 118 25.12 22.13 -1.17
N GLY A 119 25.41 21.86 -2.44
CA GLY A 119 26.65 22.34 -3.07
C GLY A 119 27.89 21.81 -2.36
N SER A 120 28.83 22.70 -2.02
CA SER A 120 30.08 22.39 -1.31
C SER A 120 29.93 22.31 0.22
N GLN A 121 28.82 22.81 0.78
CA GLN A 121 28.60 22.88 2.22
C GLN A 121 27.94 21.59 2.74
N LYS A 122 28.36 21.17 3.93
CA LYS A 122 27.87 19.97 4.62
C LYS A 122 27.30 20.37 5.99
N TRP A 123 26.09 19.92 6.29
CA TRP A 123 25.44 20.07 7.59
C TRP A 123 25.26 18.71 8.23
N GLU A 124 25.37 18.64 9.56
CA GLU A 124 25.20 17.40 10.34
C GLU A 124 23.78 16.84 10.25
N SER A 125 22.78 17.70 9.99
CA SER A 125 21.39 17.27 9.85
C SER A 125 20.54 18.28 9.09
N ILE A 126 19.36 17.83 8.63
CA ILE A 126 18.31 18.69 8.08
C ILE A 126 17.90 19.77 9.10
N SER A 127 17.91 19.45 10.41
CA SER A 127 17.55 20.40 11.46
C SER A 127 18.58 21.52 11.60
N ALA A 128 19.88 21.20 11.46
CA ALA A 128 20.94 22.20 11.48
C ALA A 128 20.83 23.14 10.27
N LEU A 129 20.64 22.59 9.07
CA LEU A 129 20.40 23.36 7.86
C LEU A 129 19.15 24.25 8.01
N ALA A 130 18.04 23.70 8.49
CA ALA A 130 16.79 24.42 8.75
C ALA A 130 16.96 25.61 9.70
N ARG A 131 17.77 25.45 10.76
CA ARG A 131 18.08 26.51 11.72
C ARG A 131 18.88 27.64 11.06
N VAL A 132 19.88 27.32 10.25
CA VAL A 132 20.70 28.30 9.53
C VAL A 132 19.85 29.10 8.54
N ILE A 133 19.02 28.43 7.75
CA ILE A 133 18.20 29.11 6.73
C ILE A 133 16.89 29.71 7.26
N GLY A 134 16.57 29.49 8.54
CA GLY A 134 15.35 30.00 9.17
C GLY A 134 14.06 29.42 8.61
N VAL A 135 14.08 28.17 8.13
CA VAL A 135 12.90 27.50 7.52
C VAL A 135 12.56 26.24 8.31
N SER A 136 11.28 25.89 8.39
CA SER A 136 10.86 24.68 9.09
C SER A 136 11.44 23.41 8.47
N ARG A 137 11.86 22.46 9.33
CA ARG A 137 12.40 21.15 8.92
C ARG A 137 11.54 20.41 7.87
N PRO A 138 10.18 20.39 7.96
CA PRO A 138 9.35 19.74 6.94
C PRO A 138 9.48 20.38 5.55
N THR A 139 9.63 21.70 5.48
CA THR A 139 9.80 22.43 4.22
C THR A 139 11.15 22.12 3.58
N VAL A 140 12.23 22.12 4.36
CA VAL A 140 13.57 21.71 3.89
C VAL A 140 13.55 20.27 3.38
N LYS A 141 12.92 19.36 4.11
CA LYS A 141 12.74 17.95 3.70
C LYS A 141 11.98 17.85 2.37
N ARG A 142 10.96 18.70 2.16
CA ARG A 142 10.17 18.73 0.92
C ARG A 142 11.01 19.20 -0.26
N TRP A 143 11.81 20.26 -0.09
CA TRP A 143 12.70 20.77 -1.14
C TRP A 143 13.77 19.75 -1.54
N LEU A 144 14.43 19.12 -0.57
CA LEU A 144 15.41 18.05 -0.83
C LEU A 144 14.77 16.88 -1.59
N LYS A 145 13.54 16.50 -1.22
CA LYS A 145 12.81 15.41 -1.90
C LYS A 145 12.42 15.76 -3.34
N ARG A 146 12.18 17.03 -3.63
CA ARG A 146 11.83 17.53 -4.97
C ARG A 146 13.04 17.80 -5.85
N GLY A 147 14.24 17.85 -5.27
CA GLY A 147 15.45 18.27 -5.97
C GLY A 147 15.54 19.79 -6.13
N ASP A 148 14.80 20.57 -5.35
CA ASP A 148 14.76 22.04 -5.41
C ASP A 148 16.04 22.66 -4.79
N LEU A 149 17.22 22.31 -5.31
CA LEU A 149 18.52 22.73 -4.79
C LEU A 149 18.77 24.23 -4.97
N GLU A 150 18.29 24.82 -6.07
CA GLU A 150 18.39 26.27 -6.33
C GLU A 150 17.70 27.07 -5.23
N ARG A 151 16.54 26.60 -4.77
CA ARG A 151 15.77 27.29 -3.72
C ARG A 151 16.46 27.23 -2.37
N LEU A 152 17.20 26.15 -2.10
CA LEU A 152 18.05 26.02 -0.92
C LEU A 152 19.28 26.95 -1.02
N GLN A 153 19.95 26.98 -2.17
CA GLN A 153 21.11 27.85 -2.41
C GLN A 153 20.76 29.34 -2.32
N ALA A 154 19.65 29.76 -2.95
CA ALA A 154 19.19 31.14 -2.89
C ALA A 154 18.90 31.60 -1.45
N ARG A 155 18.46 30.68 -0.57
CA ARG A 155 18.24 30.98 0.84
C ARG A 155 19.51 31.03 1.67
N LEU A 156 20.48 30.17 1.37
CA LEU A 156 21.80 30.24 1.98
C LEU A 156 22.49 31.57 1.63
N MET A 157 22.50 31.95 0.36
CA MET A 157 23.06 33.25 -0.06
C MET A 157 22.36 34.43 0.63
N ALA A 158 21.03 34.39 0.80
CA ALA A 158 20.30 35.43 1.52
C ALA A 158 20.67 35.51 3.01
N VAL A 159 21.04 34.39 3.65
CA VAL A 159 21.54 34.36 5.03
C VAL A 159 22.95 34.93 5.09
N ASP A 160 23.84 34.54 4.17
CA ASP A 160 25.22 35.02 4.11
C ASP A 160 25.27 36.54 3.88
N VAL A 161 24.44 37.07 2.97
CA VAL A 161 24.31 38.52 2.74
C VAL A 161 23.83 39.25 4.00
N ARG A 162 22.90 38.65 4.78
CA ARG A 162 22.44 39.24 6.04
C ARG A 162 23.51 39.19 7.13
N ALA A 163 24.31 38.13 7.18
CA ALA A 163 25.43 38.01 8.11
C ALA A 163 26.54 39.02 7.77
N ALA A 164 26.91 39.15 6.49
CA ALA A 164 27.91 40.12 6.02
C ALA A 164 27.49 41.56 6.34
N LYS A 165 26.20 41.91 6.15
CA LYS A 165 25.67 43.22 6.52
C LYS A 165 25.68 43.51 8.03
N ARG A 166 25.66 42.48 8.88
CA ARG A 166 25.69 42.63 10.34
C ARG A 166 27.09 42.66 10.94
N GLY A 167 28.10 42.13 10.24
CA GLY A 167 29.50 42.21 10.66
C GLY A 167 30.24 43.46 10.16
N ALA A 168 29.60 44.24 9.28
CA ALA A 168 30.12 45.50 8.75
C ALA A 168 29.53 46.75 9.43
N ALA A 169 28.81 46.56 10.55
CA ALA A 169 28.23 47.59 11.41
C ALA A 169 28.79 47.42 12.82
#